data_AF-A0A8T6LZR9-F1
#
_entry.id   AF-A0A8T6LZR9-F1
#
_cell.length_a   1.000
_cell.length_b   1.000
_cell.length_c   1.000
_cell.angle_alpha   90.00
_cell.angle_beta   90.00
_cell.angle_gamma   90.00
#
_symmetry.space_group_name_H-M   'P 1'
#
loop_
_entity.id
_entity.type
_entity.pdbx_description
1 polymer ?
#
loop_
_entity_poly.entity_id
_entity_poly.type
_entity_poly.pdbx_seq_one_letter_code
_entity_poly.pdbx_strand_id
1 'polypeptide(L)'
;LERDVKKLENIEPPFPRISYDESIKLLNKNGFKIKWGDDYGSPQENFISQQYKKPIIIHRFPAKMKAFYMKPDPNNPELTLSADIIAPEGYGEIIGGSERISDLKLLE
;
A
#
# COMPACT_ATOMS: atom_id res chain seq x y z
N LEU A 1 2.57 20.02 -21.19
CA LEU A 1 3.24 18.76 -20.75
C LEU A 1 3.18 17.79 -21.92
N GLU A 2 4.26 17.66 -22.70
CA GLU A 2 4.35 16.78 -23.88
C GLU A 2 4.67 15.33 -23.44
N ARG A 3 3.83 14.74 -22.59
CA ARG A 3 4.08 13.39 -22.07
C ARG A 3 3.52 12.32 -22.99
N ASP A 4 4.22 11.19 -23.05
CA ASP A 4 3.77 10.01 -23.79
C ASP A 4 2.56 9.37 -23.11
N VAL A 5 1.39 9.55 -23.71
CA VAL A 5 0.12 9.01 -23.22
C VAL A 5 0.00 7.50 -23.37
N LYS A 6 0.82 6.85 -24.21
CA LYS A 6 0.78 5.39 -24.42
C LYS A 6 1.05 4.60 -23.15
N LYS A 7 1.75 5.19 -22.18
CA LYS A 7 1.97 4.58 -20.87
C LYS A 7 0.65 4.37 -20.11
N LEU A 8 -0.31 5.28 -20.28
CA LEU A 8 -1.63 5.19 -19.66
C LEU A 8 -2.49 4.06 -20.24
N GLU A 9 -2.25 3.66 -21.50
CA GLU A 9 -2.95 2.54 -22.14
C GLU A 9 -2.68 1.21 -21.44
N ASN A 10 -1.60 1.11 -20.64
CA ASN A 10 -1.30 -0.09 -19.85
C ASN A 10 -2.08 -0.14 -18.53
N ILE A 11 -2.82 0.90 -18.15
CA ILE A 11 -3.51 1.00 -16.85
C ILE A 11 -4.84 0.24 -16.90
N GLU A 12 -4.72 -1.07 -17.05
CA GLU A 12 -5.83 -2.01 -17.16
C GLU A 12 -5.77 -3.05 -16.02
N PRO A 13 -6.91 -3.44 -15.43
CA PRO A 13 -6.99 -4.55 -14.49
C PRO A 13 -6.50 -5.89 -15.10
N PRO A 14 -6.10 -6.86 -14.27
CA PRO A 14 -5.95 -6.77 -12.82
C PRO A 14 -4.67 -6.00 -12.43
N PHE A 15 -4.77 -5.20 -11.37
CA PHE A 15 -3.59 -4.58 -10.76
C PHE A 15 -2.88 -5.59 -9.86
N PRO A 16 -1.53 -5.60 -9.85
CA PRO A 16 -0.79 -6.41 -8.91
C PRO A 16 -1.19 -6.03 -7.48
N ARG A 17 -1.11 -7.01 -6.57
CA ARG A 17 -1.46 -6.86 -5.17
C ARG A 17 -0.42 -7.55 -4.31
N ILE A 18 0.07 -6.87 -3.29
CA ILE A 18 0.97 -7.42 -2.28
C ILE A 18 0.52 -6.98 -0.89
N SER A 19 0.83 -7.77 0.12
CA SER A 19 0.69 -7.38 1.51
C SER A 19 1.79 -6.39 1.94
N TYR A 20 1.55 -5.65 3.02
CA TYR A 20 2.58 -4.88 3.72
C TYR A 20 3.79 -5.76 4.08
N ASP A 21 3.57 -7.00 4.52
CA ASP A 21 4.68 -7.91 4.87
C ASP A 21 5.56 -8.23 3.65
N GLU A 22 4.94 -8.40 2.48
CA GLU A 22 5.66 -8.62 1.22
C GLU A 22 6.39 -7.37 0.75
N SER A 23 5.81 -6.17 0.93
CA SER A 23 6.49 -4.92 0.59
C SER A 23 7.71 -4.68 1.49
N ILE A 24 7.64 -4.98 2.79
CA ILE A 24 8.77 -4.91 3.72
C ILE A 24 9.89 -5.86 3.31
N LYS A 25 9.56 -7.10 2.90
CA LYS A 25 10.54 -8.05 2.35
C LYS A 25 11.16 -7.54 1.06
N LEU A 26 10.34 -6.99 0.15
CA LEU A 26 10.79 -6.41 -1.11
C LEU A 26 11.78 -5.25 -0.88
N LEU A 27 11.44 -4.32 0.00
CA LEU A 27 12.29 -3.18 0.35
C LEU A 27 13.61 -3.63 0.97
N ASN A 28 13.57 -4.47 2.00
CA ASN A 28 14.78 -4.92 2.69
C ASN A 28 15.70 -5.76 1.79
N LYS A 29 15.14 -6.58 0.89
CA LYS A 29 15.93 -7.32 -0.11
C LYS A 29 16.70 -6.40 -1.06
N ASN A 30 16.24 -5.16 -1.24
CA ASN A 30 16.85 -4.17 -2.13
C ASN A 30 17.60 -3.06 -1.37
N GLY A 31 18.06 -3.35 -0.15
CA GLY A 31 19.00 -2.49 0.59
C GLY A 31 18.36 -1.37 1.41
N PHE A 32 17.03 -1.27 1.43
CA PHE A 32 16.34 -0.44 2.42
C PHE A 32 16.49 -1.06 3.81
N LYS A 33 16.47 -0.23 4.85
CA LYS A 33 16.45 -0.67 6.26
C LYS A 33 15.15 -0.23 6.88
N ILE A 34 14.08 -0.98 6.62
CA ILE A 34 12.74 -0.71 7.13
C ILE A 34 12.31 -1.84 8.07
N LYS A 35 11.81 -1.48 9.26
CA LYS A 35 11.28 -2.46 10.21
C LYS A 35 9.80 -2.65 9.98
N TRP A 36 9.30 -3.81 10.38
CA TRP A 36 7.86 -4.03 10.41
C TRP A 36 7.22 -3.07 11.43
N GLY A 37 6.16 -2.39 11.01
CA GLY A 37 5.50 -1.31 11.75
C GLY A 37 5.97 0.10 11.38
N ASP A 38 7.05 0.25 10.61
CA ASP A 38 7.45 1.54 10.06
C ASP A 38 6.56 1.92 8.86
N ASP A 39 6.29 3.21 8.73
CA ASP A 39 5.62 3.78 7.56
C ASP A 39 6.60 4.00 6.39
N TYR A 40 6.08 4.21 5.18
CA TYR A 40 6.91 4.49 4.01
C TYR A 40 7.35 5.95 3.96
N GLY A 41 8.62 6.17 3.62
CA GLY A 41 9.07 7.46 3.12
C GLY A 41 9.01 7.51 1.59
N SER A 42 9.18 8.71 1.04
CA SER A 42 9.24 8.91 -0.43
C SER A 42 10.24 8.00 -1.15
N PRO A 43 11.45 7.68 -0.62
CA PRO A 43 12.36 6.73 -1.26
C PRO A 43 11.79 5.32 -1.40
N GLN A 44 11.07 4.84 -0.38
CA GLN A 44 10.48 3.50 -0.35
C GLN A 44 9.31 3.41 -1.33
N GLU A 45 8.40 4.40 -1.30
CA GLU A 45 7.27 4.43 -2.24
C GLU A 45 7.75 4.55 -3.69
N ASN A 46 8.73 5.41 -3.96
CA ASN A 46 9.30 5.57 -5.29
C ASN A 46 9.96 4.27 -5.77
N PHE A 47 10.71 3.58 -4.90
CA PHE A 47 11.28 2.28 -5.25
C PHE A 47 10.21 1.25 -5.57
N ILE A 48 9.17 1.12 -4.73
CA ILE A 48 8.05 0.19 -4.95
C ILE A 48 7.36 0.52 -6.28
N SER A 49 7.05 1.79 -6.50
CA SER A 49 6.42 2.29 -7.73
C SER A 49 7.21 1.89 -8.99
N GLN A 50 8.54 1.96 -8.95
CA GLN A 50 9.41 1.58 -10.08
C GLN A 50 9.44 0.08 -10.36
N GLN A 51 9.02 -0.78 -9.42
CA GLN A 51 8.98 -2.23 -9.64
C GLN A 51 7.80 -2.67 -10.51
N TYR A 52 6.81 -1.80 -10.72
CA TYR A 52 5.58 -2.14 -11.39
C TYR A 52 5.30 -1.19 -12.57
N LYS A 53 4.80 -1.77 -13.68
CA LYS A 53 4.41 -1.00 -14.88
C LYS A 53 2.99 -0.44 -14.79
N LYS A 54 2.23 -0.84 -13.78
CA LYS A 54 0.83 -0.47 -13.49
C LYS A 54 0.72 -0.15 -11.98
N PRO A 55 -0.36 0.50 -11.51
CA PRO A 55 -0.54 0.77 -10.10
C PRO A 55 -0.48 -0.51 -9.27
N ILE A 56 0.23 -0.47 -8.15
CA ILE A 56 0.35 -1.58 -7.20
C ILE A 56 -0.55 -1.31 -6.01
N ILE A 57 -1.32 -2.33 -5.61
CA ILE A 57 -2.12 -2.28 -4.40
C ILE A 57 -1.30 -2.92 -3.27
N ILE A 58 -1.01 -2.15 -2.23
CA ILE A 58 -0.41 -2.66 -1.01
C ILE A 58 -1.51 -2.75 0.04
N HIS A 59 -1.74 -3.93 0.61
CA HIS A 59 -2.85 -4.16 1.54
C HIS A 59 -2.39 -4.71 2.88
N ARG A 60 -3.31 -4.69 3.86
CA ARG A 60 -3.09 -5.23 5.21
C ARG A 60 -1.96 -4.55 5.96
N PHE A 61 -2.10 -3.25 6.21
CA PHE A 61 -1.13 -2.50 7.00
C PHE A 61 -1.32 -2.72 8.51
N PRO A 62 -0.23 -2.62 9.30
CA PRO A 62 -0.30 -2.67 10.76
C PRO A 62 -1.32 -1.68 11.34
N ALA A 63 -2.13 -2.11 12.30
CA ALA A 63 -3.16 -1.28 12.92
C ALA A 63 -2.57 -0.07 13.65
N LYS A 64 -1.39 -0.23 14.27
CA LYS A 64 -0.72 0.81 15.05
C LYS A 64 -0.27 2.02 14.22
N MET A 65 -0.13 1.88 12.90
CA MET A 65 0.28 2.97 12.00
C MET A 65 -0.89 3.55 11.18
N LYS A 66 -2.10 2.99 11.29
CA LYS A 66 -3.27 3.40 10.52
C LYS A 66 -4.32 4.05 11.42
N ALA A 67 -5.32 4.68 10.80
CA ALA A 67 -6.37 5.41 11.51
C ALA A 67 -7.27 4.47 12.34
N PHE A 68 -7.78 4.98 13.46
CA PHE A 68 -8.59 4.22 14.42
C PHE A 68 -9.84 3.56 13.82
N TYR A 69 -10.43 4.13 12.77
CA TYR A 69 -11.66 3.64 12.15
C TYR A 69 -11.44 2.44 11.22
N MET A 70 -10.18 2.06 10.93
CA MET A 70 -9.88 0.99 9.99
C MET A 70 -10.16 -0.36 10.64
N LYS A 71 -10.97 -1.20 9.99
CA LYS A 71 -11.38 -2.49 10.54
C LYS A 71 -10.16 -3.42 10.71
N PRO A 72 -9.94 -4.04 11.88
CA PRO A 72 -8.90 -5.05 12.05
C PRO A 72 -9.12 -6.25 11.14
N ASP A 73 -8.03 -6.90 10.71
CA ASP A 73 -8.13 -8.12 9.94
C ASP A 73 -8.67 -9.28 10.80
N PRO A 74 -9.69 -10.03 10.35
CA PRO A 74 -10.29 -11.09 11.15
C PRO A 74 -9.34 -12.25 11.45
N ASN A 75 -8.28 -12.44 10.65
CA ASN A 75 -7.30 -13.50 10.84
C ASN A 75 -6.04 -13.02 11.57
N ASN A 76 -5.76 -11.71 11.58
CA ASN A 76 -4.63 -11.12 12.30
C ASN A 76 -4.98 -9.69 12.77
N PRO A 77 -5.47 -9.52 14.00
CA PRO A 77 -5.87 -8.22 14.53
C PRO A 77 -4.75 -7.16 14.63
N GLU A 78 -3.47 -7.54 14.48
CA GLU A 78 -2.38 -6.56 14.38
C GLU A 78 -2.36 -5.82 13.03
N LEU A 79 -3.13 -6.29 12.05
CA LEU A 79 -3.30 -5.72 10.72
C LEU A 79 -4.70 -5.11 10.56
N THR A 80 -4.86 -4.24 9.56
CA THR A 80 -6.14 -3.64 9.17
C THR A 80 -6.57 -4.10 7.79
N LEU A 81 -7.87 -4.11 7.50
CA LEU A 81 -8.41 -4.26 6.15
C LEU A 81 -8.27 -2.96 5.35
N SER A 82 -7.03 -2.49 5.21
CA SER A 82 -6.64 -1.29 4.48
C SER A 82 -5.89 -1.64 3.19
N ALA A 83 -5.92 -0.70 2.25
CA ALA A 83 -5.17 -0.77 1.01
C ALA A 83 -4.79 0.63 0.50
N ASP A 84 -3.54 0.78 0.09
CA ASP A 84 -3.02 1.96 -0.58
C ASP A 84 -2.66 1.58 -2.03
N ILE A 85 -2.91 2.48 -2.96
CA ILE A 85 -2.60 2.30 -4.39
C ILE A 85 -1.48 3.25 -4.77
N ILE A 86 -0.33 2.68 -5.10
CA ILE A 86 0.86 3.41 -5.52
C ILE A 86 0.88 3.45 -7.05
N ALA A 87 0.85 4.65 -7.62
CA ALA A 87 0.98 4.85 -9.06
C ALA A 87 2.40 4.48 -9.53
N PRO A 88 2.58 4.01 -10.78
CA PRO A 88 3.89 3.66 -11.32
C PRO A 88 4.77 4.92 -11.54
N GLU A 89 5.98 4.75 -12.08
CA GLU A 89 6.86 5.87 -12.50
C GLU A 89 7.28 6.85 -11.39
N GLY A 90 7.21 6.43 -10.12
CA GLY A 90 7.64 7.21 -8.97
C GLY A 90 6.62 8.23 -8.45
N TYR A 91 5.36 8.14 -8.87
CA TYR A 91 4.31 9.10 -8.45
C TYR A 91 3.89 8.99 -6.99
N GLY A 92 4.11 7.83 -6.35
CA GLY A 92 3.70 7.59 -4.97
C GLY A 92 2.22 7.20 -4.86
N GLU A 93 1.69 7.32 -3.64
CA GLU A 93 0.29 6.99 -3.34
C GLU A 93 -0.69 7.94 -4.07
N ILE A 94 -1.71 7.35 -4.71
CA ILE A 94 -2.80 8.08 -5.36
C ILE A 94 -4.18 7.79 -4.75
N ILE A 95 -4.33 6.69 -4.01
CA ILE A 95 -5.58 6.29 -3.34
C ILE A 95 -5.21 5.58 -2.04
N GLY A 96 -5.81 6.02 -0.92
CA GLY A 96 -5.79 5.33 0.36
C GLY A 96 -7.20 4.96 0.81
N GLY A 97 -7.41 3.69 1.20
CA GLY A 97 -8.73 3.17 1.54
C GLY A 97 -8.70 2.07 2.60
N SER A 98 -9.84 1.83 3.25
CA SER A 98 -10.01 0.68 4.13
C SER A 98 -11.48 0.30 4.27
N GLU A 99 -11.73 -0.95 4.68
CA GLU A 99 -12.99 -1.29 5.33
C GLU A 99 -13.06 -0.56 6.69
N ARG A 100 -14.25 -0.09 7.05
CA ARG A 100 -14.47 0.67 8.27
C ARG A 100 -15.03 -0.24 9.36
N ILE A 101 -14.65 0.01 10.61
CA ILE A 101 -15.27 -0.65 11.76
C ILE A 101 -16.78 -0.37 11.73
N SER A 102 -17.58 -1.43 11.73
CA SER A 102 -19.04 -1.36 11.74
C SER A 102 -19.66 -1.80 13.07
N ASP A 103 -18.87 -2.40 13.96
CA ASP A 103 -19.29 -2.78 15.31
C ASP A 103 -19.03 -1.61 16.28
N LEU A 104 -20.07 -1.15 16.98
CA LEU A 104 -19.98 0.00 17.87
C LEU A 104 -19.02 -0.25 19.04
N LYS A 105 -19.03 -1.45 19.64
CA LYS A 105 -18.20 -1.76 20.80
C LYS A 105 -16.71 -1.79 20.47
N LEU A 106 -16.37 -2.13 19.23
CA LEU A 106 -15.00 -2.09 18.75
C LEU A 106 -14.54 -0.67 18.41
N LEU A 107 -15.47 0.25 18.13
CA LEU A 107 -15.17 1.64 17.76
C LEU A 107 -15.05 2.57 18.98
N GLU A 108 -15.76 2.27 20.07
CA GLU A 108 -15.73 2.98 21.36
C GLU A 108 -14.50 2.63 22.21
#